data_AF-A0A2H0KKL6-F1
#
_entry.id   AF-A0A2H0KKL6-F1
#
_cell.length_a   1.000
_cell.length_b   1.000
_cell.length_c   1.000
_cell.angle_alpha   90.00
_cell.angle_beta   90.00
_cell.angle_gamma   90.00
#
_symmetry.space_group_name_H-M   'P 1'
#
loop_
_entity.id
_entity.type
_entity.pdbx_description
1 polymer ?
#
loop_
_entity_poly.entity_id
_entity_poly.type
_entity_poly.pdbx_seq_one_letter_code
_entity_poly.pdbx_strand_id
1 'polypeptide(L)'
;MKFPPLKGPALAKIGIGITAGVVVVVGGFLLVQNVFTKASDSAPRDLIINGITTNSAKLSWTTDQETQGVIEYGSSPTSLNLFAPEPQKQKNHTVEVTLLSPATSYYFQIRIGETKYDNGGVPW
;
A
#
# COMPACT_ATOMS: atom_id res chain seq x y z
N MET A 1 -4.11 77.41 -3.90
CA MET A 1 -4.41 75.96 -3.77
C MET A 1 -3.65 75.19 -4.84
N LYS A 2 -2.45 74.68 -4.53
CA LYS A 2 -1.79 73.55 -5.23
C LYS A 2 -0.55 73.13 -4.42
N PHE A 3 -0.69 72.07 -3.63
CA PHE A 3 0.43 71.47 -2.89
C PHE A 3 1.20 70.51 -3.81
N PRO A 4 2.54 70.42 -3.69
CA PRO A 4 3.36 69.53 -4.51
C PRO A 4 3.10 68.05 -4.16
N PRO A 5 3.26 67.10 -5.10
CA PRO A 5 3.13 65.69 -4.79
C PRO A 5 4.30 65.22 -3.91
N LEU A 6 3.99 64.63 -2.76
CA LEU A 6 4.94 63.88 -1.93
C LEU A 6 5.42 62.65 -2.71
N LYS A 7 6.74 62.49 -2.86
CA LYS A 7 7.33 61.21 -3.26
C LYS A 7 7.08 60.21 -2.13
N GLY A 8 6.26 59.19 -2.40
CA GLY A 8 6.03 58.10 -1.46
C GLY A 8 7.32 57.33 -1.13
N PRO A 9 7.39 56.63 0.01
CA PRO A 9 8.57 55.90 0.42
C PRO A 9 8.89 54.79 -0.59
N ALA A 10 10.16 54.69 -0.99
CA ALA A 10 10.67 53.56 -1.74
C ALA A 10 10.54 52.29 -0.88
N LEU A 11 9.70 51.35 -1.31
CA LEU A 11 9.65 50.00 -0.74
C LEU A 11 11.00 49.32 -0.99
N ALA A 12 11.83 49.28 0.05
CA ALA A 12 13.05 48.49 0.07
C ALA A 12 12.69 47.02 -0.09
N LYS A 13 13.28 46.39 -1.11
CA LYS A 13 13.07 45.01 -1.54
C LYS A 13 13.52 44.04 -0.43
N ILE A 14 12.58 43.42 0.28
CA ILE A 14 12.81 42.19 1.04
C ILE A 14 11.67 41.24 0.67
N GLY A 15 11.87 40.38 -0.32
CA GLY A 15 10.79 39.49 -0.74
C GLY A 15 11.06 38.67 -1.99
N ILE A 16 12.29 38.16 -2.16
CA ILE A 16 12.60 37.28 -3.30
C ILE A 16 13.12 35.91 -2.84
N GLY A 17 13.81 35.81 -1.69
CA GLY A 17 14.33 34.54 -1.20
C GLY A 17 13.26 33.60 -0.60
N ILE A 18 12.35 34.13 0.24
CA ILE A 18 11.34 33.31 0.93
C ILE A 18 10.20 32.93 -0.02
N THR A 19 9.79 33.83 -0.92
CA THR A 19 8.76 33.57 -1.94
C THR A 19 9.19 32.48 -2.91
N ALA A 20 10.45 32.48 -3.37
CA ALA A 20 10.96 31.39 -4.22
C ALA A 20 11.04 30.05 -3.48
N GLY A 21 11.54 30.04 -2.24
CA GLY A 21 11.65 28.81 -1.44
C GLY A 21 10.29 28.17 -1.11
N VAL A 22 9.29 28.97 -0.74
CA VAL A 22 7.93 28.49 -0.46
C VAL A 22 7.24 28.00 -1.74
N VAL A 23 7.46 28.65 -2.88
CA VAL A 23 6.91 28.19 -4.17
C VAL A 23 7.52 26.86 -4.62
N VAL A 24 8.79 26.58 -4.31
CA VAL A 24 9.41 25.28 -4.61
C VAL A 24 8.93 24.17 -3.69
N VAL A 25 8.72 24.44 -2.39
CA VAL A 25 8.19 23.43 -1.45
C VAL A 25 6.70 23.19 -1.68
N VAL A 26 5.89 24.23 -1.86
CA VAL A 26 4.47 24.11 -2.18
C VAL A 26 4.29 23.56 -3.59
N GLY A 27 5.06 24.01 -4.58
CA GLY A 27 5.06 23.47 -5.93
C GLY A 27 5.51 22.03 -5.98
N GLY A 28 6.59 21.67 -5.29
CA GLY A 28 7.05 20.29 -5.14
C GLY A 28 6.03 19.40 -4.41
N PHE A 29 5.41 19.91 -3.35
CA PHE A 29 4.33 19.23 -2.64
C PHE A 29 3.10 19.02 -3.54
N LEU A 30 2.71 20.03 -4.34
CA LEU A 30 1.61 19.97 -5.31
C LEU A 30 1.93 19.06 -6.53
N LEU A 31 3.20 18.94 -6.92
CA LEU A 31 3.64 18.00 -7.97
C LEU A 31 3.74 16.55 -7.46
N VAL A 32 4.01 16.34 -6.16
CA VAL A 32 4.03 15.01 -5.53
C VAL A 32 2.61 14.47 -5.25
N GLN A 33 1.60 15.33 -5.10
CA GLN A 33 0.20 14.86 -4.95
C GLN A 33 -0.31 14.07 -6.17
N ASN A 34 0.35 14.21 -7.32
CA ASN A 34 -0.05 13.56 -8.57
C ASN A 34 0.74 12.28 -8.88
N VAL A 35 1.59 11.80 -7.94
CA VAL A 35 2.02 10.40 -7.92
C VAL A 35 0.88 9.58 -7.32
N PHE A 36 -0.23 9.51 -8.06
CA PHE A 36 -1.20 8.45 -7.88
C PHE A 36 -0.44 7.16 -8.18
N THR A 37 -0.03 6.46 -7.13
CA THR A 37 0.34 5.05 -7.26
C THR A 37 -0.84 4.38 -7.92
N LYS A 38 -0.70 3.99 -9.19
CA LYS A 38 -1.71 3.14 -9.83
C LYS A 38 -1.87 1.94 -8.91
N ALA A 39 -3.08 1.70 -8.40
CA ALA A 39 -3.36 0.43 -7.75
C ALA A 39 -2.92 -0.65 -8.73
N SER A 40 -2.01 -1.52 -8.30
CA SER A 40 -1.59 -2.63 -9.16
C SER A 40 -2.85 -3.42 -9.49
N ASP A 41 -3.09 -3.67 -10.77
CA ASP A 41 -4.25 -4.44 -11.27
C ASP A 41 -4.24 -5.90 -10.75
N SER A 42 -3.14 -6.28 -10.10
CA SER A 42 -2.91 -7.55 -9.43
C SER A 42 -3.10 -7.53 -7.91
N ALA A 43 -3.54 -6.41 -7.32
CA ALA A 43 -3.72 -6.33 -5.88
C ALA A 43 -4.90 -7.21 -5.41
N PRO A 44 -4.73 -8.09 -4.40
CA PRO A 44 -5.81 -8.83 -3.78
C PRO A 44 -6.89 -7.90 -3.20
N ARG A 45 -8.14 -8.27 -3.37
CA ARG A 45 -9.33 -7.60 -2.82
C ARG A 45 -10.26 -8.61 -2.18
N ASP A 46 -11.16 -8.14 -1.32
CA ASP A 46 -12.21 -8.96 -0.70
C ASP A 46 -11.66 -10.25 -0.06
N LEU A 47 -10.53 -10.14 0.64
CA LEU A 47 -9.90 -11.28 1.30
C LEU A 47 -10.79 -11.80 2.43
N ILE A 48 -11.12 -13.09 2.35
CA ILE A 48 -11.95 -13.81 3.32
C ILE A 48 -11.20 -15.08 3.75
N ILE A 49 -11.20 -15.33 5.06
CA ILE A 49 -10.63 -16.53 5.69
C ILE A 49 -11.78 -17.37 6.22
N ASN A 50 -11.98 -18.55 5.65
CA ASN A 50 -13.07 -19.46 6.00
C ASN A 50 -12.55 -20.90 6.20
N GLY A 51 -13.45 -21.81 6.59
CA GLY A 51 -13.13 -23.24 6.66
C GLY A 51 -11.96 -23.56 7.60
N ILE A 52 -11.81 -22.79 8.67
CA ILE A 52 -10.75 -22.97 9.66
C ILE A 52 -11.04 -24.26 10.43
N THR A 53 -10.09 -25.19 10.38
CA THR A 53 -10.11 -26.44 11.14
C THR A 53 -8.93 -26.45 12.13
N THR A 54 -8.69 -27.59 12.78
CA THR A 54 -7.53 -27.75 13.66
C THR A 54 -6.19 -27.76 12.90
N ASN A 55 -6.21 -28.04 11.60
CA ASN A 55 -5.00 -28.22 10.78
C ASN A 55 -5.06 -27.58 9.39
N SER A 56 -6.11 -26.82 9.08
CA SER A 56 -6.23 -26.11 7.80
C SER A 56 -7.02 -24.81 7.91
N ALA A 57 -6.83 -23.95 6.92
CA ALA A 57 -7.63 -22.75 6.71
C ALA A 57 -7.72 -22.46 5.20
N LYS A 58 -8.85 -21.90 4.77
CA LYS A 58 -9.10 -21.55 3.36
C LYS A 58 -9.12 -20.04 3.21
N LEU A 59 -8.25 -19.54 2.34
CA LEU A 59 -8.12 -18.12 2.03
C LEU A 59 -8.62 -17.88 0.61
N SER A 60 -9.56 -16.94 0.46
CA SER A 60 -10.17 -16.58 -0.82
C SER A 60 -10.09 -15.06 -1.01
N TRP A 61 -9.73 -14.62 -2.21
CA TRP A 61 -9.64 -13.21 -2.58
C TRP A 61 -9.92 -13.03 -4.07
N THR A 62 -10.05 -11.79 -4.54
CA THR A 62 -10.23 -11.45 -5.96
C THR A 62 -9.13 -10.53 -6.46
N THR A 63 -8.86 -10.55 -7.78
CA THR A 63 -8.01 -9.57 -8.47
C THR A 63 -8.67 -9.11 -9.77
N ASP A 64 -8.34 -7.90 -10.22
CA ASP A 64 -8.94 -7.34 -11.44
C ASP A 64 -8.45 -8.03 -12.73
N GLN A 65 -7.23 -8.59 -12.72
CA GLN A 65 -6.64 -9.39 -13.79
C GLN A 65 -6.34 -10.83 -13.38
N GLU A 66 -6.10 -11.69 -14.36
CA GLU A 66 -5.63 -13.05 -14.11
C GLU A 66 -4.22 -13.03 -13.51
N THR A 67 -4.13 -13.48 -12.27
CA THR A 67 -2.89 -13.56 -11.51
C THR A 67 -2.77 -14.92 -10.84
N GLN A 68 -1.60 -15.24 -10.30
CA GLN A 68 -1.39 -16.44 -9.50
C GLN A 68 -0.68 -16.01 -8.22
N GLY A 69 -1.33 -16.27 -7.10
CA GLY A 69 -0.82 -15.97 -5.78
C GLY A 69 -0.08 -17.14 -5.15
N VAL A 70 0.73 -16.79 -4.16
CA VAL A 70 1.32 -17.72 -3.20
C VAL A 70 1.03 -17.17 -1.82
N ILE A 71 0.43 -17.97 -0.95
CA ILE A 71 0.31 -17.63 0.46
C ILE A 71 1.61 -17.99 1.14
N GLU A 72 2.33 -16.98 1.62
CA GLU A 72 3.50 -17.16 2.47
C GLU A 72 3.03 -17.05 3.92
N TYR A 73 3.31 -18.05 4.75
CA TYR A 73 2.79 -18.11 6.10
C TYR A 73 3.81 -18.69 7.09
N GLY A 74 3.56 -18.47 8.39
CA GLY A 74 4.43 -18.95 9.46
C GLY A 74 3.87 -18.62 10.85
N SER A 75 4.50 -19.14 11.89
CA SER A 75 4.12 -18.90 13.29
C SER A 75 4.70 -17.60 13.87
N SER A 76 5.49 -16.87 13.07
CA SER A 76 6.07 -15.57 13.43
C SER A 76 5.79 -14.55 12.32
N PRO A 77 5.42 -13.29 12.66
CA PRO A 77 5.18 -12.26 11.66
C PRO A 77 6.43 -11.91 10.85
N THR A 78 7.63 -12.16 11.38
CA THR A 78 8.91 -11.88 10.71
C THR A 78 9.48 -13.09 9.97
N SER A 79 8.84 -14.25 10.08
CA SER A 79 9.30 -15.50 9.47
C SER A 79 8.13 -16.23 8.83
N LEU A 80 7.88 -15.89 7.55
CA LEU A 80 6.86 -16.50 6.69
C LEU A 80 7.56 -17.45 5.71
N ASN A 81 8.00 -18.58 6.23
CA ASN A 81 8.89 -19.57 5.60
C ASN A 81 8.15 -20.81 5.07
N LEU A 82 6.81 -20.84 5.19
CA LEU A 82 5.95 -21.84 4.57
C LEU A 82 5.20 -21.23 3.39
N PHE A 83 4.91 -22.03 2.37
CA PHE A 83 4.33 -21.57 1.11
C PHE A 83 3.18 -22.46 0.67
N ALA A 84 2.07 -21.83 0.27
CA ALA A 84 0.93 -22.50 -0.37
C ALA A 84 0.63 -21.79 -1.71
N PRO A 85 1.16 -22.30 -2.84
CA PRO A 85 0.95 -21.69 -4.15
C PRO A 85 -0.42 -22.07 -4.73
N GLU A 86 -1.04 -21.13 -5.46
CA GLU A 86 -2.18 -21.46 -6.30
C GLU A 86 -1.79 -22.37 -7.47
N PRO A 87 -2.68 -23.26 -7.93
CA PRO A 87 -2.37 -24.18 -9.02
C PRO A 87 -2.34 -23.51 -10.40
N GLN A 88 -3.06 -22.41 -10.59
CA GLN A 88 -3.19 -21.73 -11.88
C GLN A 88 -3.47 -20.23 -11.73
N LYS A 89 -3.35 -19.49 -12.84
CA LYS A 89 -3.76 -18.09 -12.89
C LYS A 89 -5.27 -17.97 -12.98
N GLN A 90 -5.86 -17.06 -12.21
CA GLN A 90 -7.29 -16.78 -12.20
C GLN A 90 -7.58 -15.38 -11.65
N LYS A 91 -8.85 -14.98 -11.62
CA LYS A 91 -9.32 -13.73 -10.98
C LYS A 91 -9.97 -13.97 -9.61
N ASN A 92 -10.57 -15.15 -9.43
CA ASN A 92 -11.19 -15.57 -8.18
C ASN A 92 -10.31 -16.63 -7.56
N HIS A 93 -9.64 -16.26 -6.47
CA HIS A 93 -8.57 -17.05 -5.90
C HIS A 93 -9.05 -17.84 -4.71
N THR A 94 -8.45 -19.00 -4.52
CA THR A 94 -8.76 -19.87 -3.38
C THR A 94 -7.57 -20.78 -3.11
N VAL A 95 -6.98 -20.62 -1.93
CA VAL A 95 -5.87 -21.44 -1.45
C VAL A 95 -6.26 -22.07 -0.13
N GLU A 96 -6.07 -23.38 -0.03
CA GLU A 96 -6.12 -24.08 1.25
C GLU A 96 -4.71 -24.19 1.82
N VAL A 97 -4.52 -23.64 3.02
CA VAL A 97 -3.31 -23.84 3.82
C VAL A 97 -3.57 -25.04 4.72
N THR A 98 -2.71 -26.04 4.65
CA THR A 98 -2.85 -27.32 5.39
C THR A 98 -1.66 -27.56 6.31
N LEU A 99 -1.71 -28.66 7.08
CA LEU A 99 -0.65 -29.06 8.02
C LEU A 99 -0.38 -28.00 9.12
N LEU A 100 -1.41 -27.23 9.49
CA LEU A 100 -1.34 -26.31 10.61
C LEU A 100 -1.30 -27.08 11.93
N SER A 101 -0.57 -26.55 12.90
CA SER A 101 -0.56 -27.08 14.26
C SER A 101 -1.76 -26.51 15.04
N PRO A 102 -2.52 -27.34 15.78
CA PRO A 102 -3.62 -26.86 16.61
C PRO A 102 -3.16 -25.81 17.63
N ALA A 103 -4.06 -24.90 18.00
CA ALA A 103 -3.81 -23.86 19.01
C ALA A 103 -2.56 -22.99 18.74
N THR A 104 -2.17 -22.84 17.48
CA THR A 104 -1.04 -22.00 17.05
C THR A 104 -1.56 -20.81 16.26
N SER A 105 -1.08 -19.61 16.60
CA SER A 105 -1.32 -18.42 15.78
C SER A 105 -0.43 -18.44 14.54
N TYR A 106 -1.03 -18.19 13.38
CA TYR A 106 -0.32 -18.07 12.11
C TYR A 106 -0.47 -16.67 11.54
N TYR A 107 0.58 -16.22 10.88
CA TYR A 107 0.66 -15.00 10.12
C TYR A 107 0.80 -15.36 8.65
N PHE A 108 0.27 -14.52 7.76
CA PHE A 108 0.41 -14.74 6.34
C PHE A 108 0.46 -13.43 5.56
N GLN A 109 0.99 -13.52 4.34
CA GLN A 109 0.89 -12.52 3.29
C GLN A 109 0.62 -13.21 1.96
N ILE A 110 0.03 -12.48 1.02
CA ILE A 110 -0.19 -12.96 -0.35
C ILE A 110 0.91 -12.39 -1.22
N ARG A 111 1.69 -13.24 -1.87
CA ARG A 111 2.66 -12.82 -2.89
C ARG A 111 2.10 -13.06 -4.29
N ILE A 112 2.10 -12.02 -5.12
CA ILE A 112 1.75 -12.12 -6.55
C ILE A 112 2.92 -11.54 -7.35
N GLY A 113 3.63 -12.39 -8.10
CA GLY A 113 4.90 -12.03 -8.71
C GLY A 113 5.94 -11.64 -7.66
N GLU A 114 6.45 -10.41 -7.76
CA GLU A 114 7.42 -9.81 -6.84
C GLU A 114 6.77 -8.99 -5.72
N THR A 115 5.46 -8.74 -5.79
CA THR A 115 4.74 -7.91 -4.83
C THR A 115 4.16 -8.76 -3.70
N LYS A 116 4.33 -8.28 -2.46
CA LYS A 116 3.76 -8.88 -1.26
C LYS A 116 2.66 -7.98 -0.70
N TYR A 117 1.53 -8.60 -0.38
CA TYR A 117 0.35 -7.95 0.18
C TYR A 117 0.10 -8.54 1.56
N ASP A 118 0.24 -7.71 2.59
CA ASP A 118 -0.07 -8.06 3.96
C ASP A 118 -1.33 -7.30 4.43
N ASN A 119 -1.68 -7.46 5.71
CA ASN A 119 -2.76 -6.70 6.35
C ASN A 119 -2.22 -5.48 7.11
N GLY A 120 -1.22 -4.79 6.55
CA GLY A 120 -0.58 -3.66 7.21
C GLY A 120 0.05 -4.02 8.56
N GLY A 121 0.65 -5.22 8.66
CA GLY A 121 1.26 -5.72 9.89
C GLY A 121 0.29 -6.10 11.02
N VAL A 122 -1.02 -6.05 10.80
CA VAL A 122 -2.03 -6.46 11.79
C VAL A 122 -2.27 -7.98 11.69
N PRO A 123 -2.19 -8.73 12.79
CA PRO A 123 -2.59 -10.14 12.81
C PRO A 123 -4.07 -10.25 12.38
N TRP A 124 -4.36 -11.19 11.48
CA TRP A 124 -5.75 -11.55 11.13
C TRP A 124 -6.43 -12.32 12.25
#